data_AF-A0A1B0FKG6-F1
#
_entry.id   AF-A0A1B0FKG6-F1
#
_cell.length_a   1.000
_cell.length_b   1.000
_cell.length_c   1.000
_cell.angle_alpha   90.00
_cell.angle_beta   90.00
_cell.angle_gamma   90.00
#
_symmetry.space_group_name_H-M   'P 1'
#
loop_
_entity.id
_entity.type
_entity.pdbx_description
1 polymer ?
#
loop_
_entity_poly.entity_id
_entity_poly.type
_entity_poly.pdbx_seq_one_letter_code
_entity_poly.pdbx_strand_id
1 'polypeptide(L)'
;MNLVLWGEGSSGAVPFSTLIALLALWFGVSVPLTFVGAYFGFRKRALEHPVRTNQIPRQIPDQSIYTQPIPGIIMGGVLPFGCIFIQLFFILSSIWSNQMYYMFGFLFLVFLILVITCSETTILLCYFHLCAEDYHWWWRSFLTSGFTAVYLFIYCCHYFVTKLSIKDAASTFLYFGYTSIMVFLFFLLTGTIGFFACFWFIRKIYSVVKVD
;
A
#
# COMPACT_ATOMS: atom_id res chain seq x y z
N MET A 1 19.82 -8.22 -6.76
CA MET A 1 19.85 -9.25 -5.69
C MET A 1 20.41 -10.57 -6.21
N ASN A 2 19.83 -11.21 -7.24
CA ASN A 2 20.36 -12.48 -7.77
C ASN A 2 21.82 -12.42 -8.25
N LEU A 3 22.24 -11.30 -8.86
CA LEU A 3 23.64 -11.10 -9.28
C LEU A 3 24.63 -11.09 -8.10
N VAL A 4 24.23 -10.56 -6.94
CA VAL A 4 25.05 -10.56 -5.71
C VAL A 4 25.15 -11.98 -5.16
N LEU A 5 24.04 -12.74 -5.20
CA LEU A 5 24.04 -14.15 -4.82
C LEU A 5 24.94 -15.01 -5.73
N TRP A 6 25.00 -14.72 -7.03
CA TRP A 6 25.97 -15.35 -7.94
C TRP A 6 27.41 -14.95 -7.62
N GLY A 7 27.66 -13.67 -7.31
CA GLY A 7 28.99 -13.18 -6.93
C GLY A 7 29.56 -13.87 -5.68
N GLU A 8 28.70 -14.13 -4.69
CA GLU A 8 29.07 -14.82 -3.44
C GLU A 8 29.06 -16.36 -3.56
N GLY A 9 28.80 -16.92 -4.76
CA GLY A 9 28.71 -18.37 -4.96
C GLY A 9 27.61 -19.05 -4.13
N SER A 10 26.58 -18.29 -3.73
CA SER A 10 25.55 -18.77 -2.81
C SER A 10 24.65 -19.81 -3.46
N SER A 11 24.35 -20.90 -2.74
CA SER A 11 23.39 -21.92 -3.15
C SER A 11 21.97 -21.39 -3.33
N GLY A 12 21.67 -20.18 -2.84
CA GLY A 12 20.40 -19.48 -3.05
C GLY A 12 20.29 -18.75 -4.39
N ALA A 13 21.33 -18.75 -5.21
CA ALA A 13 21.33 -18.04 -6.48
C ALA A 13 20.54 -18.82 -7.55
N VAL A 14 19.53 -18.16 -8.11
CA VAL A 14 18.60 -18.76 -9.08
C VAL A 14 19.32 -18.88 -10.43
N PRO A 15 19.37 -20.07 -11.06
CA PRO A 15 20.08 -20.25 -12.33
C PRO A 15 19.41 -19.47 -13.48
N PHE A 16 20.21 -19.07 -14.46
CA PHE A 16 19.75 -18.21 -15.55
C PHE A 16 18.56 -18.81 -16.33
N SER A 17 18.58 -20.12 -16.56
CA SER A 17 17.46 -20.84 -17.21
C SER A 17 16.15 -20.69 -16.45
N THR A 18 16.17 -20.78 -15.12
CA THR A 18 14.96 -20.60 -14.31
C THR A 18 14.47 -19.15 -14.30
N LEU A 19 15.35 -18.15 -14.41
CA LEU A 19 14.92 -16.75 -14.58
C LEU A 19 14.17 -16.56 -15.89
N ILE A 20 14.67 -17.13 -17.00
CA ILE A 20 13.97 -17.09 -18.29
C ILE A 20 12.63 -17.82 -18.20
N ALA A 21 12.59 -18.99 -17.55
CA ALA A 21 11.34 -19.74 -17.37
C ALA A 21 10.30 -18.96 -16.56
N LEU A 22 10.71 -18.29 -15.47
CA LEU A 22 9.83 -17.44 -14.66
C LEU A 22 9.34 -16.23 -15.45
N LEU A 23 10.19 -15.58 -16.24
CA LEU A 23 9.80 -14.47 -17.11
C LEU A 23 8.81 -14.93 -18.19
N ALA A 24 9.09 -16.06 -18.84
CA ALA A 24 8.20 -16.63 -19.85
C ALA A 24 6.83 -17.01 -19.25
N LEU A 25 6.81 -17.58 -18.05
CA LEU A 25 5.58 -17.89 -17.33
C LEU A 25 4.82 -16.61 -16.95
N TRP A 26 5.51 -15.58 -16.44
CA TRP A 26 4.92 -14.28 -16.14
C TRP A 26 4.23 -13.71 -17.38
N PHE A 27 4.94 -13.59 -18.51
CA PHE A 27 4.38 -13.03 -19.75
C PHE A 27 3.26 -13.92 -20.31
N GLY A 28 3.47 -15.24 -20.31
CA GLY A 28 2.50 -16.23 -20.80
C GLY A 28 1.16 -16.21 -20.07
N VAL A 29 1.15 -15.84 -18.78
CA VAL A 29 -0.09 -15.70 -18.01
C VAL A 29 -0.60 -14.26 -18.00
N SER A 30 0.27 -13.28 -17.78
CA SER A 30 -0.14 -11.88 -17.60
C SER A 30 -0.68 -11.25 -18.88
N VAL A 31 -0.06 -11.52 -20.04
CA VAL A 31 -0.48 -10.95 -21.32
C VAL A 31 -1.89 -11.41 -21.71
N PRO A 32 -2.23 -12.71 -21.76
CA PRO A 32 -3.60 -13.10 -22.10
C PRO A 32 -4.61 -12.58 -21.06
N LEU A 33 -4.25 -12.56 -19.77
CA LEU A 33 -5.14 -12.06 -18.72
C LEU A 33 -5.44 -10.56 -18.87
N THR A 34 -4.45 -9.74 -19.23
CA THR A 34 -4.67 -8.31 -19.51
C THR A 34 -5.49 -8.09 -20.77
N PHE A 35 -5.31 -8.90 -21.83
CA PHE A 35 -6.16 -8.86 -23.02
C PHE A 35 -7.61 -9.22 -22.71
N VAL A 36 -7.85 -10.27 -21.93
CA VAL A 36 -9.19 -10.65 -21.47
C VAL A 36 -9.82 -9.54 -20.62
N GLY A 37 -9.06 -8.98 -19.68
CA GLY A 37 -9.50 -7.85 -18.86
C GLY A 37 -9.86 -6.61 -19.68
N ALA A 38 -9.02 -6.26 -20.66
CA ALA A 38 -9.26 -5.13 -21.56
C ALA A 38 -10.52 -5.35 -22.43
N TYR A 39 -10.69 -6.54 -22.98
CA TYR A 39 -11.86 -6.90 -23.79
C TYR A 39 -13.19 -6.71 -23.03
N PHE A 40 -13.25 -7.16 -21.77
CA PHE A 40 -14.41 -6.91 -20.92
C PHE A 40 -14.52 -5.44 -20.48
N GLY A 41 -13.39 -4.77 -20.26
CA GLY A 41 -13.34 -3.35 -19.90
C GLY A 41 -13.94 -2.45 -20.98
N PHE A 42 -13.58 -2.64 -22.25
CA PHE A 42 -14.10 -1.84 -23.37
C PHE A 42 -15.60 -2.02 -23.62
N ARG A 43 -16.19 -3.12 -23.16
CA ARG A 43 -17.63 -3.38 -23.28
C ARG A 43 -18.45 -2.73 -22.17
N LYS A 44 -17.82 -2.28 -21.07
CA LYS A 44 -18.53 -1.60 -19.98
C LYS A 44 -18.74 -0.13 -20.31
N ARG A 45 -19.90 0.40 -19.93
CA ARG A 45 -20.20 1.84 -20.02
C ARG A 45 -19.20 2.63 -19.18
N ALA A 46 -18.81 3.80 -19.68
CA ALA A 46 -17.96 4.74 -18.94
C ALA A 46 -18.58 5.06 -17.58
N LEU A 47 -17.74 5.22 -16.57
CA LEU A 47 -18.17 5.59 -15.23
C LEU A 47 -18.74 7.00 -15.24
N GLU A 48 -20.06 7.12 -15.09
CA GLU A 48 -20.73 8.42 -14.98
C GLU A 48 -20.54 9.02 -13.59
N HIS A 49 -20.18 10.30 -13.57
CA HIS A 49 -20.07 11.07 -12.34
C HIS A 49 -21.49 11.44 -11.85
N PRO A 50 -21.76 11.33 -10.54
CA PRO A 50 -23.10 11.57 -9.99
C PRO A 50 -23.58 13.02 -10.14
N VAL A 51 -22.66 13.97 -10.36
CA VAL A 51 -22.96 15.41 -10.42
C VAL A 51 -22.18 16.06 -11.56
N ARG A 52 -22.77 17.06 -12.20
CA ARG A 52 -22.08 17.91 -13.18
C ARG A 52 -21.10 18.83 -12.46
N THR A 53 -19.82 18.75 -12.81
CA THR A 53 -18.78 19.62 -12.27
C THR A 53 -18.71 20.93 -13.05
N ASN A 54 -18.46 22.05 -12.36
CA ASN A 54 -18.15 23.32 -13.02
C ASN A 54 -16.76 23.22 -13.70
N GLN A 55 -16.60 23.87 -14.86
CA GLN A 55 -15.33 23.88 -15.62
C GLN A 55 -14.25 24.76 -14.97
N ILE A 56 -14.66 25.77 -14.19
CA ILE A 56 -13.74 26.68 -13.51
C ILE A 56 -13.49 26.16 -12.08
N PRO A 57 -12.23 25.83 -11.71
CA PRO A 57 -11.92 25.38 -10.36
C PRO A 57 -12.13 26.55 -9.38
N ARG A 58 -12.87 26.28 -8.30
CA ARG A 58 -13.03 27.24 -7.20
C ARG A 58 -11.69 27.38 -6.47
N GLN A 59 -11.37 28.60 -6.01
CA GLN A 59 -10.20 28.83 -5.15
C GLN A 59 -10.40 28.12 -3.80
N ILE A 60 -9.34 27.47 -3.32
CA ILE A 60 -9.35 26.71 -2.07
C ILE A 60 -8.99 27.67 -0.93
N PRO A 61 -9.77 27.71 0.16
CA PRO A 61 -9.47 28.55 1.31
C PRO A 61 -8.18 28.09 2.02
N ASP A 62 -7.54 29.00 2.74
CA ASP A 62 -6.35 28.68 3.54
C ASP A 62 -6.69 27.65 4.63
N GLN A 63 -5.93 26.55 4.63
CA GLN A 63 -6.14 25.44 5.56
C GLN A 63 -5.30 25.59 6.82
N SER A 64 -5.88 25.17 7.95
CA SER A 64 -5.17 25.04 9.21
C SER A 64 -4.05 23.99 9.12
N ILE A 65 -3.03 24.10 9.97
CA ILE A 65 -1.82 23.24 9.93
C ILE A 65 -2.17 21.74 9.93
N TYR A 66 -3.18 21.32 10.70
CA TYR A 66 -3.60 19.91 10.75
C TYR A 66 -4.35 19.43 9.50
N THR A 67 -4.96 20.35 8.76
CA THR A 67 -5.69 20.05 7.53
C THR A 67 -4.76 20.09 6.31
N GLN A 68 -3.55 20.63 6.46
CA GLN A 68 -2.55 20.62 5.40
C GLN A 68 -2.19 19.19 4.97
N PRO A 69 -1.78 18.99 3.70
CA PRO A 69 -1.57 17.67 3.12
C PRO A 69 -0.53 16.84 3.87
N ILE A 70 0.60 17.44 4.24
CA ILE A 70 1.73 16.68 4.81
C ILE A 70 1.40 16.19 6.23
N PRO A 71 0.94 17.02 7.18
CA PRO A 71 0.59 16.55 8.52
C PRO A 71 -0.56 15.53 8.50
N GLY A 72 -1.58 15.73 7.66
CA GLY A 72 -2.70 14.79 7.53
C GLY A 72 -2.29 13.41 7.02
N ILE A 73 -1.38 13.35 6.04
CA ILE A 73 -0.84 12.09 5.51
C ILE A 73 -0.06 11.33 6.59
N ILE A 74 0.79 12.04 7.34
CA ILE A 74 1.59 11.43 8.41
C ILE A 74 0.68 10.87 9.50
N MET A 75 -0.27 11.66 10.00
CA MET A 75 -1.18 11.24 11.08
C MET A 75 -2.06 10.06 10.68
N GLY A 76 -2.57 10.03 9.44
CA GLY A 76 -3.48 8.98 8.98
C GLY A 76 -2.85 7.58 8.91
N GLY A 77 -1.53 7.50 8.73
CA GLY A 77 -0.80 6.24 8.63
C GLY A 77 -0.49 5.56 9.97
N VAL A 78 -0.60 6.29 11.10
CA VAL A 78 -0.22 5.80 12.45
C VAL A 78 -1.19 4.73 12.95
N LEU A 79 -2.49 4.95 12.77
CA LEU A 79 -3.52 4.03 13.27
C LEU A 79 -3.43 2.64 12.60
N PRO A 80 -3.38 2.51 11.26
CA PRO A 80 -3.24 1.20 10.63
C PRO A 80 -1.92 0.50 10.98
N PHE A 81 -0.85 1.26 11.21
CA PHE A 81 0.43 0.70 11.66
C PHE A 81 0.31 0.10 13.07
N GLY A 82 -0.35 0.80 13.99
CA GLY A 82 -0.61 0.32 15.35
C GLY A 82 -1.37 -1.00 15.36
N CYS A 83 -2.38 -1.16 14.49
CA CYS A 83 -3.19 -2.37 14.39
C CYS A 83 -2.40 -3.62 13.96
N ILE A 84 -1.34 -3.47 13.18
CA ILE A 84 -0.56 -4.59 12.64
C ILE A 84 0.79 -4.79 13.35
N PHE A 85 1.16 -3.88 14.26
CA PHE A 85 2.49 -3.82 14.87
C PHE A 85 2.96 -5.16 15.47
N ILE A 86 2.12 -5.78 16.31
CA ILE A 86 2.44 -7.07 16.95
C ILE A 86 2.61 -8.17 15.90
N GLN A 87 1.78 -8.16 14.86
CA GLN A 87 1.81 -9.18 13.82
C GLN A 87 3.03 -9.03 12.91
N LEU A 88 3.46 -7.80 12.64
CA LEU A 88 4.70 -7.52 11.92
C LEU A 88 5.92 -8.07 12.64
N PHE A 89 5.97 -7.98 13.97
CA PHE A 89 7.05 -8.58 14.77
C PHE A 89 7.17 -10.08 14.51
N PHE A 90 6.05 -10.82 14.62
CA PHE A 90 6.04 -12.26 14.39
C PHE A 90 6.39 -12.63 12.95
N ILE A 91 5.95 -11.85 11.96
CA ILE A 91 6.31 -12.07 10.55
C ILE A 91 7.82 -11.88 10.35
N LEU A 92 8.40 -10.79 10.84
CA LEU A 92 9.83 -10.53 10.70
C LEU A 92 10.68 -11.57 11.45
N SER A 93 10.24 -12.00 12.64
CA SER A 93 10.89 -13.10 13.36
C SER A 93 10.78 -14.43 12.60
N SER A 94 9.66 -14.70 11.94
CA SER A 94 9.52 -15.92 11.15
C SER A 94 10.42 -15.93 9.92
N ILE A 95 10.43 -14.84 9.15
CA ILE A 95 11.22 -14.71 7.91
C ILE A 95 12.72 -14.74 8.21
N TRP A 96 13.17 -14.00 9.22
CA TRP A 96 14.60 -13.76 9.43
C TRP A 96 15.25 -14.60 10.54
N SER A 97 14.47 -15.07 11.52
CA SER A 97 14.96 -15.95 12.60
C SER A 97 14.51 -17.41 12.44
N ASN A 98 13.92 -17.75 11.29
CA ASN A 98 13.45 -19.09 10.93
C ASN A 98 12.50 -19.72 11.98
N GLN A 99 11.77 -18.88 12.71
CA GLN A 99 10.76 -19.32 13.67
C GLN A 99 9.48 -19.69 12.90
N MET A 100 8.91 -20.87 13.18
CA MET A 100 7.68 -21.29 12.53
C MET A 100 6.49 -20.42 12.99
N TYR A 101 5.83 -19.73 12.05
CA TYR A 101 4.62 -18.97 12.34
C TYR A 101 3.38 -19.87 12.27
N TYR A 102 2.80 -20.22 13.43
CA TYR A 102 1.68 -21.17 13.51
C TYR A 102 0.28 -20.52 13.45
N MET A 103 0.17 -19.20 13.55
CA MET A 103 -1.11 -18.50 13.76
C MET A 103 -1.71 -17.90 12.47
N PHE A 104 -1.74 -18.66 11.37
CA PHE A 104 -2.26 -18.16 10.07
C PHE A 104 -3.70 -17.62 10.13
N GLY A 105 -4.59 -18.22 10.95
CA GLY A 105 -5.96 -17.72 11.12
C GLY A 105 -6.02 -16.34 11.76
N PHE A 106 -5.14 -16.06 12.72
CA PHE A 106 -5.03 -14.74 13.35
C PHE A 106 -4.46 -13.69 12.38
N LEU A 107 -3.49 -14.08 11.56
CA LEU A 107 -2.96 -13.20 10.50
C LEU A 107 -4.06 -12.73 9.54
N PHE A 108 -4.96 -13.63 9.14
CA PHE A 108 -6.09 -13.26 8.28
C PHE A 108 -7.04 -12.27 8.95
N LEU A 109 -7.34 -12.45 10.24
CA LEU A 109 -8.16 -11.51 11.01
C LEU A 109 -7.49 -10.14 11.09
N VAL A 110 -6.20 -10.08 11.40
CA VAL A 110 -5.43 -8.82 11.43
C VAL A 110 -5.40 -8.15 10.06
N PHE A 111 -5.32 -8.92 8.97
CA PHE A 111 -5.44 -8.38 7.62
C PHE A 111 -6.80 -7.74 7.36
N LEU A 112 -7.90 -8.34 7.80
CA LEU A 112 -9.23 -7.72 7.70
C LEU A 112 -9.32 -6.41 8.52
N ILE A 113 -8.78 -6.40 9.74
CA ILE A 113 -8.70 -5.19 10.57
C ILE A 113 -7.87 -4.10 9.87
N LEU A 114 -6.76 -4.47 9.22
CA LEU A 114 -5.95 -3.54 8.45
C LEU A 114 -6.77 -2.90 7.31
N VAL A 115 -7.52 -3.71 6.54
CA VAL A 115 -8.37 -3.20 5.45
C VAL A 115 -9.42 -2.21 5.99
N ILE A 116 -10.07 -2.55 7.10
CA ILE A 116 -11.09 -1.70 7.72
C ILE A 116 -10.47 -0.40 8.22
N THR A 117 -9.38 -0.48 8.97
CA THR A 117 -8.74 0.72 9.55
C THR A 117 -8.11 1.62 8.49
N CYS A 118 -7.47 1.06 7.44
CA CYS A 118 -7.01 1.85 6.30
C CYS A 118 -8.17 2.57 5.59
N SER A 119 -9.32 1.90 5.45
CA SER A 119 -10.51 2.49 4.83
C SER A 119 -11.10 3.59 5.70
N GLU A 120 -11.21 3.35 7.01
CA GLU A 120 -11.78 4.30 7.97
C GLU A 120 -10.94 5.58 8.07
N THR A 121 -9.62 5.47 8.27
CA THR A 121 -8.75 6.65 8.44
C THR A 121 -8.71 7.51 7.19
N THR A 122 -8.71 6.89 6.01
CA THR A 122 -8.72 7.62 4.74
C THR A 122 -10.06 8.30 4.46
N ILE A 123 -11.18 7.64 4.74
CA ILE A 123 -12.52 8.24 4.60
C ILE A 123 -12.66 9.43 5.55
N LEU A 124 -12.26 9.30 6.82
CA LEU A 124 -12.36 10.37 7.81
C LEU A 124 -11.54 11.60 7.40
N LEU A 125 -10.28 11.40 6.99
CA LEU A 125 -9.43 12.51 6.54
C LEU A 125 -9.96 13.12 5.23
N CYS A 126 -10.44 12.29 4.31
CA CYS A 126 -11.08 12.78 3.09
C CYS A 126 -12.33 13.61 3.38
N TYR A 127 -13.14 13.22 4.37
CA TYR A 127 -14.33 13.96 4.80
C TYR A 127 -13.94 15.33 5.36
N PHE A 128 -12.95 15.41 6.26
CA PHE A 128 -12.49 16.69 6.78
C PHE A 128 -11.93 17.61 5.70
N HIS A 129 -11.23 17.08 4.69
CA HIS A 129 -10.76 17.86 3.56
C HIS A 129 -11.92 18.40 2.70
N LEU A 130 -12.96 17.59 2.48
CA LEU A 130 -14.16 18.03 1.77
C LEU A 130 -14.91 19.13 2.55
N CYS A 131 -14.97 19.03 3.89
CA CYS A 131 -15.51 20.09 4.75
C CYS A 131 -14.68 21.38 4.70
N ALA A 132 -13.38 21.28 4.42
CA ALA A 132 -12.48 22.41 4.20
C ALA A 132 -12.49 22.94 2.75
N GLU A 133 -13.51 22.56 1.95
CA GLU A 133 -13.69 22.95 0.55
C GLU A 133 -12.52 22.57 -0.39
N ASP A 134 -11.70 21.58 -0.03
CA ASP A 134 -10.59 21.10 -0.88
C ASP A 134 -10.96 19.84 -1.65
N TYR A 135 -10.92 19.97 -2.97
CA TYR A 135 -11.28 18.92 -3.92
C TYR A 135 -10.09 18.01 -4.31
N HIS A 136 -8.86 18.29 -3.87
CA HIS A 136 -7.67 17.48 -4.21
C HIS A 136 -7.54 16.19 -3.40
N TRP A 137 -8.56 15.33 -3.45
CA TRP A 137 -8.64 14.13 -2.62
C TRP A 137 -7.94 12.89 -3.23
N TRP A 138 -7.73 12.83 -4.55
CA TRP A 138 -7.24 11.62 -5.24
C TRP A 138 -5.89 11.13 -4.70
N TRP A 139 -4.84 11.93 -4.87
CA TRP A 139 -3.49 11.55 -4.41
C TRP A 139 -3.37 11.56 -2.89
N ARG A 140 -4.12 12.44 -2.21
CA ARG A 140 -4.10 12.51 -0.75
C ARG A 140 -4.65 11.23 -0.12
N SER A 141 -5.81 10.74 -0.55
CA SER A 141 -6.41 9.50 -0.03
C SER A 141 -5.49 8.27 -0.21
N PHE A 142 -4.83 8.18 -1.36
CA PHE A 142 -3.83 7.14 -1.62
C PHE A 142 -2.61 7.27 -0.70
N LEU A 143 -2.04 8.48 -0.58
CA LEU A 143 -0.84 8.70 0.24
C LEU A 143 -1.10 8.55 1.73
N THR A 144 -2.27 8.95 2.24
CA THR A 144 -2.63 8.85 3.66
C THR A 144 -2.60 7.42 4.19
N SER A 145 -3.19 6.46 3.47
CA SER A 145 -3.12 5.04 3.83
C SER A 145 -1.80 4.38 3.39
N GLY A 146 -1.22 4.83 2.28
CA GLY A 146 0.10 4.39 1.82
C GLY A 146 1.20 4.69 2.85
N PHE A 147 1.12 5.82 3.56
CA PHE A 147 2.15 6.26 4.51
C PHE A 147 2.39 5.27 5.66
N THR A 148 1.44 4.38 5.96
CA THR A 148 1.64 3.23 6.87
C THR A 148 2.88 2.40 6.50
N ALA A 149 3.21 2.29 5.21
CA ALA A 149 4.41 1.61 4.74
C ALA A 149 5.72 2.27 5.20
N VAL A 150 5.74 3.59 5.37
CA VAL A 150 6.91 4.32 5.89
C VAL A 150 7.16 3.94 7.35
N TYR A 151 6.10 3.83 8.15
CA TYR A 151 6.22 3.32 9.53
C TYR A 151 6.73 1.88 9.56
N LEU A 152 6.25 1.04 8.64
CA LEU A 152 6.75 -0.33 8.47
C LEU A 152 8.25 -0.35 8.13
N PHE A 153 8.71 0.53 7.22
CA PHE A 153 10.13 0.64 6.88
C PHE A 153 10.99 1.05 8.08
N ILE A 154 10.56 2.08 8.82
CA ILE A 154 11.24 2.51 10.07
C ILE A 154 11.31 1.34 11.06
N TYR A 155 10.22 0.58 11.21
CA TYR A 155 10.19 -0.60 12.06
C TYR A 155 11.17 -1.69 11.61
N CYS A 156 11.28 -1.95 10.31
CA CYS A 156 12.24 -2.91 9.78
C CYS A 156 13.69 -2.47 10.01
N CYS A 157 13.99 -1.17 9.91
CA CYS A 157 15.30 -0.62 10.28
C CYS A 157 15.58 -0.81 11.77
N HIS A 158 14.61 -0.54 12.64
CA HIS A 158 14.74 -0.77 14.08
C HIS A 158 14.94 -2.26 14.41
N TYR A 159 14.21 -3.15 13.74
CA TYR A 159 14.35 -4.60 13.89
C TYR A 159 15.75 -5.08 13.48
N PHE A 160 16.30 -4.53 12.39
CA PHE A 160 17.67 -4.82 11.94
C PHE A 160 18.71 -4.50 13.01
N VAL A 161 18.64 -3.30 13.62
CA VAL A 161 19.63 -2.86 14.62
C VAL A 161 19.50 -3.61 15.95
N THR A 162 18.29 -3.94 16.37
CA THR A 162 18.03 -4.46 17.74
C THR A 162 18.02 -5.98 17.84
N LYS A 163 17.65 -6.69 16.76
CA LYS A 163 17.43 -8.15 16.79
C LYS A 163 18.35 -8.92 15.85
N LEU A 164 18.84 -8.32 14.77
CA LEU A 164 19.69 -9.00 13.80
C LEU A 164 21.17 -8.72 14.08
N SER A 165 21.94 -9.79 14.33
CA SER A 165 23.40 -9.77 14.44
C SER A 165 24.05 -10.12 13.08
N ILE A 166 23.63 -9.47 12.01
CA ILE A 166 24.20 -9.69 10.67
C ILE A 166 25.40 -8.75 10.50
N LYS A 167 26.61 -9.33 10.40
CA LYS A 167 27.86 -8.57 10.18
C LYS A 167 28.26 -8.48 8.71
N ASP A 168 27.66 -9.30 7.87
CA ASP A 168 28.06 -9.46 6.48
C ASP A 168 27.35 -8.45 5.56
N ALA A 169 28.13 -7.86 4.64
CA ALA A 169 27.67 -6.77 3.77
C ALA A 169 26.68 -7.29 2.71
N ALA A 170 26.92 -8.47 2.15
CA ALA A 170 26.02 -9.10 1.17
C ALA A 170 24.66 -9.42 1.80
N SER A 171 24.67 -10.00 3.00
CA SER A 171 23.46 -10.30 3.78
C SER A 171 22.67 -9.04 4.17
N THR A 172 23.36 -7.95 4.50
CA THR A 172 22.74 -6.64 4.78
C THR A 172 22.06 -6.06 3.54
N PHE A 173 22.73 -6.11 2.38
CA PHE A 173 22.14 -5.66 1.11
C PHE A 173 20.90 -6.48 0.74
N LEU A 174 20.94 -7.80 0.95
CA LEU A 174 19.78 -8.67 0.70
C LEU A 174 18.62 -8.35 1.64
N TYR A 175 18.88 -8.14 2.94
CA TYR A 175 17.85 -7.74 3.91
C TYR A 175 17.12 -6.47 3.49
N PHE A 176 17.87 -5.39 3.21
CA PHE A 176 17.28 -4.13 2.78
C PHE A 176 16.60 -4.24 1.42
N GLY A 177 17.16 -5.00 0.48
CA GLY A 177 16.52 -5.23 -0.82
C GLY A 177 15.15 -5.91 -0.71
N TYR A 178 15.04 -7.00 0.07
CA TYR A 178 13.75 -7.69 0.27
C TYR A 178 12.77 -6.84 1.07
N THR A 179 13.27 -6.14 2.08
CA THR A 179 12.47 -5.21 2.90
C THR A 179 11.90 -4.08 2.06
N SER A 180 12.70 -3.46 1.18
CA SER A 180 12.22 -2.41 0.27
C SER A 180 11.13 -2.90 -0.68
N ILE A 181 11.26 -4.11 -1.23
CA ILE A 181 10.22 -4.71 -2.07
C ILE A 181 8.94 -4.94 -1.26
N MET A 182 9.06 -5.52 -0.05
CA MET A 182 7.91 -5.77 0.83
C MET A 182 7.19 -4.46 1.22
N VAL A 183 7.94 -3.44 1.63
CA VAL A 183 7.40 -2.11 1.97
C VAL A 183 6.71 -1.47 0.78
N PHE A 184 7.30 -1.56 -0.41
CA PHE A 184 6.72 -0.98 -1.63
C PHE A 184 5.41 -1.67 -2.01
N LEU A 185 5.35 -3.00 -1.94
CA LEU A 185 4.11 -3.75 -2.16
C LEU A 185 3.05 -3.39 -1.12
N PHE A 186 3.44 -3.25 0.15
CA PHE A 186 2.55 -2.83 1.22
C PHE A 186 2.01 -1.41 1.00
N PHE A 187 2.85 -0.47 0.55
CA PHE A 187 2.45 0.89 0.18
C PHE A 187 1.40 0.91 -0.93
N LEU A 188 1.60 0.12 -1.99
CA LEU A 188 0.62 0.01 -3.08
C LEU A 188 -0.69 -0.63 -2.59
N LEU A 189 -0.61 -1.66 -1.75
CA LEU A 189 -1.78 -2.34 -1.20
C LEU A 189 -2.62 -1.40 -0.32
N THR A 190 -2.02 -0.79 0.71
CA THR A 190 -2.78 0.09 1.62
C THR A 190 -3.26 1.35 0.90
N GLY A 191 -2.43 1.92 0.03
CA GLY A 191 -2.80 3.09 -0.78
C GLY A 191 -3.99 2.83 -1.71
N THR A 192 -4.01 1.68 -2.39
CA THR A 192 -5.15 1.32 -3.26
C THR A 192 -6.42 1.08 -2.47
N ILE A 193 -6.36 0.40 -1.32
CA ILE A 193 -7.51 0.21 -0.43
C ILE A 193 -8.10 1.56 -0.03
N GLY A 194 -7.26 2.49 0.44
CA GLY A 194 -7.70 3.83 0.83
C GLY A 194 -8.30 4.64 -0.32
N PHE A 195 -7.68 4.58 -1.50
CA PHE A 195 -8.22 5.27 -2.69
C PHE A 195 -9.60 4.75 -3.09
N PHE A 196 -9.79 3.42 -3.15
CA PHE A 196 -11.08 2.84 -3.51
C PHE A 196 -12.16 3.10 -2.45
N ALA A 197 -11.80 3.09 -1.16
CA ALA A 197 -12.70 3.44 -0.07
C ALA A 197 -13.20 4.89 -0.21
N CYS A 198 -12.29 5.85 -0.41
CA CYS A 198 -12.64 7.25 -0.63
C CYS A 198 -13.44 7.46 -1.93
N PHE A 199 -13.08 6.77 -3.02
CA PHE A 199 -13.80 6.85 -4.28
C PHE A 199 -15.26 6.39 -4.14
N TRP A 200 -15.50 5.29 -3.43
CA TRP A 200 -16.85 4.81 -3.16
C TRP A 200 -17.63 5.76 -2.24
N PHE A 201 -17.00 6.23 -1.17
CA PHE A 201 -17.57 7.20 -0.22
C PHE A 201 -18.03 8.49 -0.91
N ILE A 202 -17.16 9.08 -1.73
CA ILE A 202 -17.43 10.33 -2.44
C ILE A 202 -18.61 10.18 -3.40
N ARG A 203 -18.63 9.09 -4.18
CA ARG A 203 -19.76 8.82 -5.07
C ARG A 203 -21.06 8.66 -4.29
N LYS A 204 -21.00 8.05 -3.09
CA LYS A 204 -22.18 7.87 -2.27
C LYS A 204 -22.70 9.22 -1.74
N ILE A 205 -21.84 10.07 -1.19
CA ILE A 205 -22.23 11.41 -0.72
C ILE A 205 -22.83 12.24 -1.85
N TYR A 206 -22.13 12.36 -2.97
CA TYR A 206 -22.60 13.17 -4.10
C TYR A 206 -23.86 12.62 -4.78
N SER A 207 -24.16 11.32 -4.63
CA SER A 207 -25.43 10.75 -5.12
C SER A 207 -26.64 11.08 -4.24
N VAL A 208 -26.42 11.39 -2.96
CA VAL A 208 -27.48 11.65 -1.97
C VAL A 208 -27.79 13.15 -1.88
N VAL A 209 -26.82 14.02 -2.19
CA VAL A 209 -27.04 15.46 -2.31
C VAL A 209 -27.98 15.71 -3.48
N LYS A 210 -29.25 15.97 -3.16
CA LYS A 210 -30.22 16.48 -4.13
C LYS A 210 -29.80 17.89 -4.51
N VAL A 211 -29.48 18.07 -5.79
CA VAL A 211 -29.31 19.41 -6.38
C VAL A 211 -30.73 19.89 -6.67
N ASP A 212 -31.34 20.57 -5.71
CA ASP A 212 -32.48 21.47 -5.97
C ASP A 212 -31.95 22.80 -6.53
#